data_AF-A0AA35Q697-F1
#
_entry.id   AF-A0AA35Q697-F1
#
_cell.length_a   1.000
_cell.length_b   1.000
_cell.length_c   1.000
_cell.angle_alpha   90.00
_cell.angle_beta   90.00
_cell.angle_gamma   90.00
#
_symmetry.space_group_name_H-M   'P 1'
#
loop_
_entity.id
_entity.type
_entity.pdbx_description
1 polymer ?
#
loop_
_entity_poly.entity_id
_entity_poly.type
_entity_poly.pdbx_seq_one_letter_code
_entity_poly.pdbx_strand_id
1 'polypeptide(L)'
;MGRRRQVSRTDETALIEGISRNRANERIREKVARSKDKALVKALAKASLGDTNYPRDVLKKALSVWAVPSTAAERKEALRDANLGTLKLVQIGRGSFGAVFEIPGTGCCLKKTLTSPNKLWEEFIMGQRMRQKVNGTASDAAVLASRWFKNIGHIFPVKNGGQKPGPIICLERIMPLPKLIRDNLIKLYFKPENRRKALADKANNNCLCRPYLGRRSSEIAPEKRENELQTLRNFPLYLDQLEELEMEPLTIAQDMAMGLAAGHWAATVNMLGVEYVLGSRSLTPPEVRLLVLDADEEAIRSGSSSHPREGHGS
;
A
#
# COMPACT_ATOMS: atom_id res chain seq x y z
N MET A 1 -53.97 -15.38 -19.43
CA MET A 1 -52.53 -15.32 -19.78
C MET A 1 -51.82 -14.45 -18.75
N GLY A 2 -51.13 -15.05 -17.77
CA GLY A 2 -50.36 -14.32 -16.75
C GLY A 2 -48.90 -14.79 -16.76
N ARG A 3 -48.03 -14.10 -17.50
CA ARG A 3 -46.58 -14.30 -17.41
C ARG A 3 -46.06 -13.55 -16.20
N ARG A 4 -45.79 -14.27 -15.10
CA ARG A 4 -44.99 -13.79 -13.97
C ARG A 4 -43.58 -13.46 -14.48
N ARG A 5 -43.18 -12.20 -14.37
CA ARG A 5 -41.78 -11.78 -14.50
C ARG A 5 -40.98 -12.39 -13.34
N GLN A 6 -40.11 -13.34 -13.64
CA GLN A 6 -39.00 -13.69 -12.75
C GLN A 6 -38.03 -12.49 -12.75
N VAL A 7 -37.98 -11.79 -11.63
CA VAL A 7 -37.01 -10.72 -11.39
C VAL A 7 -35.65 -11.36 -11.08
N SER A 8 -34.60 -10.85 -11.73
CA SER A 8 -33.19 -11.25 -11.71
C SER A 8 -32.51 -11.07 -10.34
N ARG A 9 -33.02 -11.75 -9.31
CA ARG A 9 -32.60 -11.61 -7.90
C ARG A 9 -31.38 -12.48 -7.54
N THR A 10 -30.64 -13.00 -8.51
CA THR A 10 -29.64 -14.08 -8.31
C THR A 10 -28.18 -13.63 -8.30
N ASP A 11 -27.82 -12.50 -8.92
CA ASP A 11 -26.40 -12.10 -9.04
C ASP A 11 -25.87 -11.33 -7.82
N GLU A 12 -26.67 -10.41 -7.27
CA GLU A 12 -26.23 -9.57 -6.14
C GLU A 12 -26.08 -10.40 -4.85
N THR A 13 -26.98 -11.36 -4.64
CA THR A 13 -26.93 -12.27 -3.48
C THR A 13 -25.75 -13.23 -3.58
N ALA A 14 -25.46 -13.77 -4.77
CA ALA A 14 -24.29 -14.61 -5.00
C ALA A 14 -22.97 -13.84 -4.81
N LEU A 15 -22.92 -12.57 -5.21
CA LEU A 15 -21.76 -11.70 -4.99
C LEU A 15 -21.54 -11.40 -3.50
N ILE A 16 -22.61 -11.06 -2.76
CA ILE A 16 -22.53 -10.81 -1.31
C ILE A 16 -22.11 -12.06 -0.55
N GLU A 17 -22.62 -13.23 -0.94
CA GLU A 17 -22.16 -14.52 -0.40
C GLU A 17 -20.69 -14.80 -0.74
N GLY A 18 -20.26 -14.52 -1.98
CA GLY A 18 -18.87 -14.63 -2.40
C GLY A 18 -17.94 -13.73 -1.58
N ILE A 19 -18.31 -12.47 -1.36
CA ILE A 19 -17.58 -11.52 -0.51
C ILE A 19 -17.52 -12.03 0.94
N SER A 20 -18.62 -12.57 1.46
CA SER A 20 -18.71 -13.09 2.83
C SER A 20 -17.85 -14.35 3.02
N ARG A 21 -17.86 -15.28 2.07
CA ARG A 21 -16.97 -16.46 2.04
C ARG A 21 -15.51 -16.03 1.92
N ASN A 22 -15.20 -15.01 1.12
CA ASN A 22 -13.86 -14.46 1.03
C ASN A 22 -13.38 -13.85 2.35
N ARG A 23 -14.22 -13.09 3.07
CA ARG A 23 -13.87 -12.58 4.41
C ARG A 23 -13.62 -13.70 5.41
N ALA A 24 -14.41 -14.78 5.37
CA ALA A 24 -14.18 -15.96 6.20
C ALA A 24 -12.85 -16.64 5.85
N ASN A 25 -12.56 -16.80 4.55
CA ASN A 25 -11.30 -17.31 4.06
C ASN A 25 -10.13 -16.40 4.43
N GLU A 26 -10.28 -15.08 4.37
CA GLU A 26 -9.29 -14.11 4.84
C GLU A 26 -9.01 -14.26 6.32
N ARG A 27 -10.01 -14.44 7.18
CA ARG A 27 -9.80 -14.68 8.62
C ARG A 27 -9.03 -15.96 8.89
N ILE A 28 -9.30 -17.02 8.11
CA ILE A 28 -8.56 -18.28 8.18
C ILE A 28 -7.13 -18.08 7.66
N ARG A 29 -6.97 -17.41 6.50
CA ARG A 29 -5.68 -17.02 5.91
C ARG A 29 -4.86 -16.17 6.88
N GLU A 30 -5.47 -15.23 7.59
CA GLU A 30 -4.81 -14.40 8.61
C GLU A 30 -4.33 -15.21 9.80
N LYS A 31 -5.14 -16.16 10.30
CA LYS A 31 -4.72 -17.04 11.41
C LYS A 31 -3.55 -17.93 11.00
N VAL A 32 -3.61 -18.50 9.80
CA VAL A 32 -2.54 -19.32 9.23
C VAL A 32 -1.28 -18.47 8.98
N ALA A 33 -1.43 -17.28 8.42
CA ALA A 33 -0.35 -16.33 8.19
C ALA A 33 0.33 -15.93 9.50
N ARG A 34 -0.38 -15.53 10.55
CA ARG A 34 0.23 -15.17 11.85
C ARG A 34 1.03 -16.32 12.49
N SER A 35 0.57 -17.56 12.33
CA SER A 35 1.30 -18.75 12.79
C SER A 35 2.56 -18.99 11.96
N LYS A 36 2.44 -18.92 10.63
CA LYS A 36 3.55 -19.03 9.68
C LYS A 36 4.53 -17.87 9.81
N ASP A 37 4.12 -16.67 10.18
CA ASP A 37 4.96 -15.49 10.35
C ASP A 37 5.92 -15.67 11.52
N LYS A 38 5.47 -16.23 12.65
CA LYS A 38 6.36 -16.56 13.76
C LYS A 38 7.40 -17.61 13.35
N ALA A 39 6.97 -18.62 12.58
CA ALA A 39 7.87 -19.66 12.07
C ALA A 39 8.82 -19.12 10.99
N LEU A 40 8.35 -18.24 10.12
CA LEU A 40 9.11 -17.60 9.04
C LEU A 40 10.11 -16.61 9.63
N VAL A 41 9.72 -15.73 10.54
CA VAL A 41 10.65 -14.83 11.25
C VAL A 41 11.74 -15.64 11.95
N LYS A 42 11.40 -16.76 12.60
CA LYS A 42 12.37 -17.68 13.21
C LYS A 42 13.27 -18.38 12.16
N ALA A 43 12.70 -18.76 11.01
CA ALA A 43 13.44 -19.40 9.92
C ALA A 43 14.33 -18.41 9.14
N LEU A 44 13.92 -17.15 8.98
CA LEU A 44 14.70 -16.08 8.36
C LEU A 44 15.82 -15.64 9.30
N ALA A 45 15.57 -15.59 10.61
CA ALA A 45 16.62 -15.39 11.61
C ALA A 45 17.65 -16.54 11.58
N LYS A 46 17.20 -17.79 11.43
CA LYS A 46 18.07 -18.97 11.32
C LYS A 46 18.81 -19.05 9.97
N ALA A 47 18.17 -18.65 8.87
CA ALA A 47 18.77 -18.58 7.54
C ALA A 47 19.80 -17.44 7.43
N SER A 48 19.62 -16.35 8.19
CA SER A 48 20.63 -15.30 8.33
C SER A 48 21.88 -15.76 9.11
N LEU A 49 21.84 -16.93 9.74
CA LEU A 49 22.94 -17.58 10.47
C LEU A 49 23.48 -18.84 9.76
N GLY A 50 22.91 -19.23 8.61
CA GLY A 50 23.18 -20.51 7.95
C GLY A 50 23.57 -20.34 6.48
N ASP A 51 24.70 -20.92 6.13
CA ASP A 51 25.44 -20.87 4.86
C ASP A 51 24.73 -21.64 3.71
N THR A 52 23.51 -21.25 3.32
CA THR A 52 22.85 -21.79 2.12
C THR A 52 22.81 -20.74 1.01
N ASN A 53 23.59 -20.98 -0.04
CA ASN A 53 24.29 -19.96 -0.83
C ASN A 53 23.60 -19.52 -2.14
N TYR A 54 22.27 -19.57 -2.25
CA TYR A 54 21.58 -19.17 -3.49
C TYR A 54 20.43 -18.17 -3.22
N PRO A 55 20.56 -16.90 -3.67
CA PRO A 55 19.52 -15.87 -3.51
C PRO A 55 18.14 -16.31 -3.97
N ARG A 56 18.07 -17.13 -5.03
CA ARG A 56 16.84 -17.69 -5.57
C ARG A 56 16.07 -18.53 -4.56
N ASP A 57 16.73 -19.43 -3.83
CA ASP A 57 16.06 -20.32 -2.86
C ASP A 57 15.51 -19.54 -1.67
N VAL A 58 16.24 -18.53 -1.22
CA VAL A 58 15.80 -17.62 -0.17
C VAL A 58 14.54 -16.87 -0.62
N LEU A 59 14.55 -16.33 -1.85
CA LEU A 59 13.42 -15.61 -2.41
C LEU A 59 12.21 -16.51 -2.62
N LYS A 60 12.39 -17.69 -3.22
CA LYS A 60 11.34 -18.70 -3.39
C LYS A 60 10.62 -18.99 -2.08
N LYS A 61 11.39 -19.23 -1.01
CA LYS A 61 10.83 -19.48 0.33
C LYS A 61 10.12 -18.24 0.90
N ALA A 62 10.75 -17.07 0.81
CA ALA A 62 10.28 -15.85 1.47
C ALA A 62 9.13 -15.14 0.73
N LEU A 63 9.01 -15.31 -0.60
CA LEU A 63 7.97 -14.73 -1.45
C LEU A 63 6.87 -15.74 -1.81
N SER A 64 6.96 -16.99 -1.37
CA SER A 64 5.85 -17.93 -1.49
C SER A 64 4.57 -17.27 -0.96
N VAL A 65 3.45 -17.43 -1.68
CA VAL A 65 2.17 -16.70 -1.49
C VAL A 65 1.59 -16.77 -0.07
N TRP A 66 2.16 -17.64 0.78
CA TRP A 66 1.73 -17.91 2.15
C TRP A 66 2.68 -17.38 3.23
N ALA A 67 3.81 -16.79 2.84
CA ALA A 67 4.70 -16.05 3.72
C ALA A 67 4.17 -14.60 3.81
N VAL A 68 3.81 -14.12 5.00
CA VAL A 68 3.60 -12.68 5.21
C VAL A 68 4.90 -12.12 5.78
N PRO A 69 5.76 -11.53 4.94
CA PRO A 69 6.96 -10.91 5.46
C PRO A 69 6.59 -9.82 6.47
N SER A 70 7.19 -9.87 7.66
CA SER A 70 7.02 -8.82 8.68
C SER A 70 8.24 -7.92 8.74
N THR A 71 8.02 -6.61 8.74
CA THR A 71 9.06 -5.58 8.94
C THR A 71 9.02 -4.96 10.35
N ALA A 72 8.27 -5.58 11.28
CA ALA A 72 7.95 -4.97 12.57
C ALA A 72 9.16 -4.76 13.51
N ALA A 73 10.19 -5.62 13.42
CA ALA A 73 11.36 -5.53 14.29
C ALA A 73 12.24 -4.31 13.96
N GLU A 74 12.53 -4.06 12.68
CA GLU A 74 13.37 -2.94 12.23
C GLU A 74 12.75 -1.56 12.50
N ARG A 75 11.42 -1.47 12.71
CA ARG A 75 10.69 -0.19 12.74
C ARG A 75 10.13 0.23 14.09
N LYS A 76 10.01 -0.70 15.06
CA LYS A 76 9.62 -0.34 16.44
C LYS A 76 10.65 0.57 17.12
N GLU A 77 11.91 0.47 16.71
CA GLU A 77 13.01 1.32 17.19
C GLU A 77 12.83 2.78 16.73
N ALA A 78 12.40 2.99 15.48
CA ALA A 78 12.22 4.33 14.91
C ALA A 78 11.12 5.19 15.57
N LEU A 79 10.16 4.60 16.29
CA LEU A 79 9.12 5.35 17.02
C LEU A 79 9.56 5.75 18.43
N ARG A 80 10.46 4.99 19.06
CA ARG A 80 10.90 5.24 20.46
C ARG A 80 11.67 6.55 20.61
N ASP A 81 12.32 7.00 19.53
CA ASP A 81 13.18 8.20 19.53
C ASP A 81 12.58 9.40 18.79
N ALA A 82 11.37 9.28 18.25
CA ALA A 82 10.77 10.30 17.40
C ALA A 82 10.07 11.40 18.23
N ASN A 83 10.79 12.49 18.52
CA ASN A 83 10.20 13.73 18.98
C ASN A 83 9.53 14.45 17.76
N LEU A 84 8.25 14.82 17.87
CA LEU A 84 7.52 15.55 16.83
C LEU A 84 8.25 16.83 16.39
N GLY A 85 8.97 17.51 17.29
CA GLY A 85 9.75 18.70 17.00
C GLY A 85 11.04 18.47 16.18
N THR A 86 11.55 17.25 16.13
CA THR A 86 12.75 16.88 15.35
C THR A 86 12.42 15.94 14.18
N LEU A 87 11.16 15.53 14.06
CA LEU A 87 10.72 14.60 13.04
C LEU A 87 10.94 15.20 11.65
N LYS A 88 11.51 14.41 10.74
CA LYS A 88 11.58 14.71 9.31
C LYS A 88 10.94 13.59 8.55
N LEU A 89 9.91 13.91 7.78
CA LEU A 89 9.21 12.94 6.96
C LEU A 89 10.09 12.53 5.78
N VAL A 90 10.14 11.23 5.49
CA VAL A 90 10.86 10.70 4.34
C VAL A 90 9.89 10.54 3.17
N GLN A 91 10.25 11.09 2.01
CA GLN A 91 9.50 10.86 0.78
C GLN A 91 9.77 9.43 0.28
N ILE A 92 8.72 8.61 0.26
CA ILE A 92 8.78 7.20 -0.10
C ILE A 92 8.26 6.92 -1.52
N GLY A 93 7.54 7.87 -2.12
CA GLY A 93 7.06 7.76 -3.50
C GLY A 93 6.76 9.14 -4.10
N ARG A 94 6.81 9.23 -5.42
CA ARG A 94 6.37 10.41 -6.18
C ARG A 94 5.89 9.97 -7.55
N GLY A 95 4.74 10.49 -7.95
CA GLY A 95 4.20 10.35 -9.30
C GLY A 95 3.69 11.70 -9.80
N SER A 96 3.02 11.68 -10.96
CA SER A 96 2.50 12.89 -11.60
C SER A 96 1.49 13.64 -10.74
N PHE A 97 0.74 12.94 -9.89
CA PHE A 97 -0.35 13.51 -9.10
C PHE A 97 0.06 13.88 -7.67
N GLY A 98 1.25 13.49 -7.20
CA GLY A 98 1.59 13.72 -5.81
C GLY A 98 2.89 13.07 -5.34
N ALA A 99 3.22 13.39 -4.10
CA ALA A 99 4.29 12.75 -3.34
C ALA A 99 3.70 12.04 -2.11
N VAL A 100 4.29 10.90 -1.77
CA VAL A 100 3.92 10.09 -0.61
C VAL A 100 5.06 10.11 0.39
N PHE A 101 4.72 10.34 1.65
CA PHE A 101 5.65 10.47 2.76
C PHE A 101 5.31 9.42 3.81
N GLU A 102 6.31 8.74 4.36
CA GLU A 102 6.06 7.87 5.51
C GLU A 102 5.86 8.69 6.78
N ILE A 103 5.02 8.17 7.65
CA ILE A 103 4.99 8.56 9.06
C ILE A 103 5.80 7.48 9.80
N PRO A 104 7.04 7.77 10.26
CA PRO A 104 7.91 6.78 10.89
C PRO A 104 7.22 6.01 12.01
N GLY A 105 7.48 4.71 12.08
CA GLY A 105 6.94 3.79 13.09
C GLY A 105 5.44 3.50 13.04
N THR A 106 4.69 4.09 12.09
CA THR A 106 3.26 3.79 11.89
C THR A 106 3.03 2.94 10.64
N GLY A 107 1.83 2.34 10.56
CA GLY A 107 1.30 1.72 9.35
C GLY A 107 0.70 2.73 8.35
N CYS A 108 0.94 4.03 8.54
CA CYS A 108 0.33 5.11 7.75
C CYS A 108 1.35 5.84 6.88
N CYS A 109 0.83 6.54 5.89
CA CYS A 109 1.56 7.50 5.07
C CYS A 109 0.73 8.77 4.85
N LEU A 110 1.40 9.84 4.46
CA LEU A 110 0.78 11.08 4.02
C LEU A 110 0.94 11.19 2.51
N LYS A 111 -0.15 11.46 1.80
CA LYS A 111 -0.09 11.82 0.38
C LYS A 111 -0.42 13.30 0.24
N LYS A 112 0.46 13.99 -0.49
CA LYS A 112 0.31 15.41 -0.82
C LYS A 112 0.22 15.56 -2.33
N THR A 113 -0.75 16.32 -2.80
CA THR A 113 -0.89 16.62 -4.23
C THR A 113 0.22 17.56 -4.71
N LEU A 114 0.67 17.35 -5.95
CA LEU A 114 1.58 18.26 -6.64
C LEU A 114 0.88 19.08 -7.73
N THR A 115 -0.39 18.78 -8.02
CA THR A 115 -1.11 19.34 -9.16
C THR A 115 -2.44 19.95 -8.74
N SER A 116 -3.39 19.12 -8.31
CA SER A 116 -4.78 19.54 -8.05
C SER A 116 -5.28 19.02 -6.70
N PRO A 117 -5.83 19.91 -5.84
CA PRO A 117 -6.63 19.53 -4.67
C PRO A 117 -7.80 18.60 -4.99
N ASN A 118 -8.49 18.83 -6.11
CA ASN A 118 -9.67 18.05 -6.49
C ASN A 118 -9.30 16.59 -6.78
N LYS A 119 -8.16 16.34 -7.42
CA LYS A 119 -7.67 14.97 -7.66
C LYS A 119 -7.35 14.23 -6.37
N LEU A 120 -6.81 14.93 -5.38
CA LEU A 120 -6.56 14.36 -4.05
C LEU A 120 -7.86 14.03 -3.31
N TRP A 121 -8.87 14.90 -3.45
CA TRP A 121 -10.19 14.68 -2.89
C TRP A 121 -10.92 13.51 -3.55
N GLU A 122 -10.86 13.39 -4.88
CA GLU A 122 -11.37 12.23 -5.62
C GLU A 122 -10.74 10.92 -5.10
N GLU A 123 -9.42 10.88 -4.94
CA GLU A 123 -8.72 9.72 -4.38
C GLU A 123 -9.15 9.41 -2.94
N PHE A 124 -9.30 10.43 -2.11
CA PHE A 124 -9.83 10.27 -0.76
C PHE A 124 -11.22 9.63 -0.77
N ILE A 125 -12.16 10.18 -1.55
CA ILE A 125 -13.54 9.66 -1.65
C ILE A 125 -13.56 8.22 -2.17
N MET A 126 -12.75 7.91 -3.20
CA MET A 126 -12.64 6.54 -3.71
C MET A 126 -12.11 5.58 -2.63
N GLY A 127 -11.06 5.96 -1.91
CA GLY A 127 -10.52 5.16 -0.79
C GLY A 127 -11.54 4.93 0.33
N GLN A 128 -12.32 5.96 0.68
CA GLN A 128 -13.41 5.85 1.67
C GLN A 128 -14.47 4.83 1.25
N ARG A 129 -14.92 4.90 -0.02
CA ARG A 129 -15.90 3.94 -0.56
C ARG A 129 -15.37 2.52 -0.53
N MET A 130 -14.12 2.32 -0.97
CA MET A 130 -13.46 1.00 -0.91
C MET A 130 -13.48 0.45 0.51
N ARG A 131 -13.04 1.23 1.51
CA ARG A 131 -12.97 0.77 2.91
C ARG A 131 -14.35 0.46 3.50
N GLN A 132 -15.33 1.31 3.26
CA GLN A 132 -16.69 1.11 3.78
C GLN A 132 -17.37 -0.12 3.16
N LYS A 133 -17.30 -0.24 1.83
CA LYS A 133 -18.04 -1.29 1.10
C LYS A 133 -17.32 -2.64 1.11
N VAL A 134 -15.99 -2.64 1.00
CA VAL A 134 -15.19 -3.87 0.92
C VAL A 134 -14.74 -4.35 2.30
N ASN A 135 -14.23 -3.45 3.16
CA ASN A 135 -13.69 -3.85 4.46
C ASN A 135 -14.75 -3.82 5.58
N GLY A 136 -15.87 -3.15 5.36
CA GLY A 136 -16.94 -3.03 6.35
C GLY A 136 -16.55 -2.17 7.56
N THR A 137 -15.52 -1.34 7.43
CA THR A 137 -15.00 -0.48 8.50
C THR A 137 -15.10 0.99 8.08
N ALA A 138 -15.54 1.85 9.01
CA ALA A 138 -15.35 3.29 8.88
C ALA A 138 -13.84 3.62 8.82
N SER A 139 -13.46 4.64 8.08
CA SER A 139 -12.05 4.93 7.79
C SER A 139 -11.40 5.82 8.85
N ASP A 140 -10.13 5.55 9.15
CA ASP A 140 -9.25 6.48 9.89
C ASP A 140 -8.48 7.42 8.93
N ALA A 141 -8.68 7.28 7.62
CA ALA A 141 -8.08 8.22 6.67
C ALA A 141 -8.73 9.59 6.85
N ALA A 142 -7.88 10.59 7.13
CA ALA A 142 -8.28 11.97 7.37
C ALA A 142 -7.75 12.87 6.25
N VAL A 143 -8.55 13.88 5.89
CA VAL A 143 -8.07 15.02 5.10
C VAL A 143 -7.59 16.07 6.08
N LEU A 144 -6.33 16.44 5.95
CA LEU A 144 -5.67 17.37 6.86
C LEU A 144 -5.70 18.77 6.24
N ALA A 145 -6.35 19.69 6.94
CA ALA A 145 -6.62 21.03 6.47
C ALA A 145 -5.33 21.88 6.36
N SER A 146 -5.40 22.97 5.59
CA SER A 146 -4.30 23.92 5.43
C SER A 146 -3.78 24.51 6.75
N ARG A 147 -4.64 24.61 7.78
CA ARG A 147 -4.25 25.06 9.13
C ARG A 147 -3.30 24.07 9.80
N TRP A 148 -3.59 22.78 9.69
CA TRP A 148 -2.70 21.72 10.17
C TRP A 148 -1.33 21.78 9.48
N PHE A 149 -1.31 22.03 8.16
CA PHE A 149 -0.06 22.18 7.43
C PHE A 149 0.79 23.36 7.94
N LYS A 150 0.20 24.46 8.41
CA LYS A 150 0.99 25.57 8.98
C LYS A 150 1.83 25.13 10.17
N ASN A 151 1.29 24.26 11.01
CA ASN A 151 1.96 23.80 12.22
C ASN A 151 3.07 22.78 11.92
N ILE A 152 2.85 21.89 10.96
CA ILE A 152 3.76 20.79 10.70
C ILE A 152 4.52 20.90 9.37
N GLY A 153 4.30 21.93 8.57
CA GLY A 153 4.91 22.06 7.23
C GLY A 153 6.44 21.95 7.24
N HIS A 154 7.07 22.36 8.34
CA HIS A 154 8.51 22.30 8.58
C HIS A 154 9.09 20.88 8.67
N ILE A 155 8.27 19.85 8.97
CA ILE A 155 8.72 18.44 9.01
C ILE A 155 8.79 17.80 7.61
N PHE A 156 8.16 18.42 6.60
CA PHE A 156 8.30 17.97 5.21
C PHE A 156 9.67 18.32 4.63
N PRO A 157 10.19 17.51 3.69
CA PRO A 157 11.39 17.86 2.95
C PRO A 157 11.23 19.18 2.19
N VAL A 158 12.24 20.05 2.25
CA VAL A 158 12.28 21.31 1.47
C VAL A 158 12.28 21.01 -0.03
N LYS A 159 13.03 19.97 -0.43
CA LYS A 159 13.14 19.53 -1.82
C LYS A 159 11.76 19.20 -2.39
N ASN A 160 11.61 19.43 -3.70
CA ASN A 160 10.39 19.07 -4.45
C ASN A 160 9.10 19.76 -3.97
N GLY A 161 9.20 20.88 -3.25
CA GLY A 161 8.03 21.62 -2.77
C GLY A 161 7.29 20.94 -1.62
N GLY A 162 7.94 20.04 -0.87
CA GLY A 162 7.33 19.37 0.27
C GLY A 162 6.80 20.34 1.34
N GLN A 163 7.47 21.49 1.53
CA GLN A 163 7.05 22.53 2.49
C GLN A 163 6.04 23.55 1.96
N LYS A 164 5.60 23.46 0.69
CA LYS A 164 4.54 24.36 0.17
C LYS A 164 3.19 24.03 0.82
N PRO A 165 2.39 24.99 1.28
CA PRO A 165 1.04 24.71 1.77
C PRO A 165 0.18 23.97 0.75
N GLY A 166 -0.65 23.04 1.22
CA GLY A 166 -1.57 22.30 0.36
C GLY A 166 -2.31 21.19 1.11
N PRO A 167 -3.37 20.65 0.50
CA PRO A 167 -4.15 19.57 1.09
C PRO A 167 -3.33 18.28 1.16
N ILE A 168 -3.57 17.52 2.22
CA ILE A 168 -2.89 16.26 2.51
C ILE A 168 -3.94 15.25 2.95
N ILE A 169 -3.78 14.01 2.53
CA ILE A 169 -4.58 12.88 3.02
C ILE A 169 -3.66 11.91 3.76
N CYS A 170 -4.13 11.38 4.89
CA CYS A 170 -3.49 10.27 5.56
C CYS A 170 -4.09 8.95 5.06
N LEU A 171 -3.25 8.00 4.69
CA LEU A 171 -3.64 6.72 4.12
C LEU A 171 -2.93 5.57 4.84
N GLU A 172 -3.48 4.37 4.70
CA GLU A 172 -2.78 3.15 5.06
C GLU A 172 -1.61 2.91 4.11
N ARG A 173 -0.48 2.48 4.66
CA ARG A 173 0.76 2.25 3.91
C ARG A 173 0.97 0.75 3.70
N ILE A 174 1.23 0.37 2.44
CA ILE A 174 1.83 -0.92 2.14
C ILE A 174 3.30 -0.88 2.58
N MET A 175 3.66 -1.76 3.53
CA MET A 175 5.01 -1.77 4.08
C MET A 175 5.97 -2.38 3.06
N PRO A 176 7.24 -1.96 3.02
CA PRO A 176 8.19 -2.52 2.06
C PRO A 176 8.53 -3.96 2.39
N LEU A 177 9.07 -4.69 1.41
CA LEU A 177 9.58 -6.05 1.64
C LEU A 177 10.76 -6.03 2.64
N PRO A 178 10.96 -7.07 3.48
CA PRO A 178 12.00 -7.09 4.50
C PRO A 178 13.40 -7.13 3.91
N LYS A 179 14.40 -6.72 4.69
CA LYS A 179 15.79 -6.61 4.25
C LYS A 179 16.30 -7.88 3.57
N LEU A 180 15.99 -9.05 4.11
CA LEU A 180 16.41 -10.33 3.53
C LEU A 180 15.89 -10.52 2.10
N ILE A 181 14.65 -10.14 1.81
CA ILE A 181 14.09 -10.21 0.44
C ILE A 181 14.78 -9.16 -0.44
N ARG A 182 14.91 -7.92 0.04
CA ARG A 182 15.55 -6.81 -0.70
C ARG A 182 16.97 -7.14 -1.14
N ASP A 183 17.79 -7.63 -0.20
CA ASP A 183 19.18 -7.98 -0.46
C ASP A 183 19.30 -9.11 -1.48
N ASN A 184 18.42 -10.12 -1.40
CA ASN A 184 18.44 -11.23 -2.35
C ASN A 184 17.88 -10.86 -3.73
N LEU A 185 16.91 -9.94 -3.82
CA LEU A 185 16.49 -9.36 -5.10
C LEU A 185 17.65 -8.64 -5.79
N ILE A 186 18.44 -7.87 -5.03
CA ILE A 186 19.64 -7.21 -5.57
C ILE A 186 20.68 -8.24 -6.01
N LYS A 187 20.96 -9.25 -5.19
CA LYS A 187 21.92 -10.30 -5.54
C LYS A 187 21.50 -11.11 -6.76
N LEU A 188 20.21 -11.35 -6.95
CA LEU A 188 19.71 -12.17 -8.06
C LEU A 188 19.60 -11.37 -9.36
N TYR A 189 18.99 -10.18 -9.34
CA TYR A 189 18.59 -9.48 -10.56
C TYR A 189 19.47 -8.30 -10.95
N PHE A 190 20.26 -7.72 -10.03
CA PHE A 190 21.10 -6.57 -10.37
C PHE A 190 22.44 -7.03 -10.94
N LYS A 191 22.94 -6.28 -11.93
CA LYS A 191 24.30 -6.46 -12.46
C LYS A 191 25.35 -6.36 -11.32
N PRO A 192 26.39 -7.22 -11.29
CA PRO A 192 27.36 -7.27 -10.19
C PRO A 192 27.93 -5.91 -9.76
N GLU A 193 28.27 -5.06 -10.73
CA GLU A 193 28.81 -3.72 -10.56
C GLU A 193 27.83 -2.76 -9.85
N ASN A 194 26.52 -2.98 -9.99
CA ASN A 194 25.47 -2.14 -9.42
C ASN A 194 25.03 -2.59 -8.02
N ARG A 195 25.33 -3.83 -7.61
CA ARG A 195 24.85 -4.42 -6.35
C ARG A 195 25.28 -3.62 -5.13
N ARG A 196 26.56 -3.23 -5.05
CA ARG A 196 27.09 -2.46 -3.92
C ARG A 196 26.37 -1.11 -3.78
N LYS A 197 26.17 -0.41 -4.90
CA LYS A 197 25.45 0.86 -4.95
C LYS A 197 23.99 0.69 -4.51
N ALA A 198 23.32 -0.34 -5.02
CA ALA A 198 21.92 -0.63 -4.68
C ALA A 198 21.73 -1.00 -3.21
N LEU A 199 22.65 -1.76 -2.61
CA LEU A 199 22.61 -2.12 -1.19
C LEU A 199 22.84 -0.90 -0.27
N ALA A 200 23.66 0.05 -0.71
CA ALA A 200 23.94 1.27 0.04
C ALA A 200 22.84 2.35 -0.12
N ASP A 201 22.03 2.27 -1.17
CA ASP A 201 20.98 3.26 -1.44
C ASP A 201 19.79 3.11 -0.48
N LYS A 202 19.64 4.07 0.43
CA LYS A 202 18.53 4.14 1.39
C LYS A 202 17.16 4.19 0.73
N ALA A 203 17.05 4.65 -0.52
CA ALA A 203 15.80 4.65 -1.27
C ALA A 203 15.22 3.24 -1.42
N ASN A 204 16.09 2.23 -1.56
CA ASN A 204 15.74 0.83 -1.73
C ASN A 204 15.12 0.19 -0.48
N ASN A 205 15.20 0.84 0.70
CA ASN A 205 14.45 0.43 1.88
C ASN A 205 12.93 0.55 1.71
N ASN A 206 12.46 1.25 0.66
CA ASN A 206 11.05 1.36 0.29
C ASN A 206 10.66 0.39 -0.83
N CYS A 207 11.25 -0.81 -0.83
CA CYS A 207 11.04 -1.82 -1.86
C CYS A 207 9.59 -2.32 -1.87
N LEU A 208 8.96 -2.22 -3.04
CA LEU A 208 7.69 -2.85 -3.38
C LEU A 208 7.89 -3.51 -4.75
N CYS A 209 7.48 -4.77 -4.88
CA CYS A 209 7.58 -5.48 -6.16
C CYS A 209 6.25 -5.38 -6.90
N ARG A 210 6.30 -5.10 -8.20
CA ARG A 210 5.12 -5.04 -9.07
C ARG A 210 5.07 -6.28 -9.95
N PRO A 211 4.17 -7.23 -9.67
CA PRO A 211 3.98 -8.40 -10.52
C PRO A 211 3.38 -8.00 -11.88
N TYR A 212 4.05 -8.41 -12.96
CA TYR A 212 3.62 -8.22 -14.34
C TYR A 212 3.27 -9.58 -14.96
N LEU A 213 2.00 -9.97 -14.86
CA LEU A 213 1.54 -11.30 -15.27
C LEU A 213 1.36 -11.48 -16.78
N GLY A 214 1.20 -10.37 -17.51
CA GLY A 214 0.99 -10.37 -18.96
C GLY A 214 2.25 -10.03 -19.76
N ARG A 215 3.43 -10.08 -19.16
CA ARG A 215 4.68 -9.69 -19.82
C ARG A 215 5.86 -10.48 -19.28
N ARG A 216 6.73 -10.97 -20.17
CA ARG A 216 7.99 -11.63 -19.80
C ARG A 216 9.14 -10.64 -19.80
N SER A 217 10.14 -10.86 -18.96
CA SER A 217 11.30 -9.97 -18.89
C SER A 217 12.01 -9.91 -20.24
N SER A 218 12.11 -11.04 -20.96
CA SER A 218 12.69 -11.18 -22.31
C SER A 218 12.08 -10.22 -23.36
N GLU A 219 10.82 -9.83 -23.20
CA GLU A 219 10.09 -8.93 -24.10
C GLU A 219 10.40 -7.44 -23.83
N ILE A 220 11.11 -7.14 -22.73
CA ILE A 220 11.53 -5.79 -22.37
C ILE A 220 12.83 -5.45 -23.09
N ALA A 221 12.82 -4.30 -23.78
CA ALA A 221 14.00 -3.71 -24.38
C ALA A 221 15.15 -3.65 -23.36
N PRO A 222 16.38 -4.09 -23.70
CA PRO A 222 17.49 -4.21 -22.76
C PRO A 222 17.77 -2.94 -21.95
N GLU A 223 17.75 -1.78 -22.61
CA GLU A 223 17.93 -0.46 -21.99
C GLU A 223 16.88 -0.15 -20.91
N LYS A 224 15.62 -0.48 -21.18
CA LYS A 224 14.51 -0.26 -20.25
C LYS A 224 14.65 -1.19 -19.05
N ARG A 225 14.95 -2.46 -19.30
CA ARG A 225 15.17 -3.44 -18.23
C ARG A 225 16.34 -3.03 -17.35
N GLU A 226 17.43 -2.54 -17.94
CA GLU A 226 18.58 -2.07 -17.19
C GLU A 226 18.23 -0.87 -16.30
N ASN A 227 17.44 0.09 -16.80
CA ASN A 227 16.96 1.22 -16.00
C ASN A 227 16.05 0.79 -14.85
N GLU A 228 15.17 -0.19 -15.09
CA GLU A 228 14.30 -0.75 -14.05
C GLU A 228 15.11 -1.49 -12.96
N LEU A 229 16.21 -2.14 -13.33
CA LEU A 229 17.12 -2.87 -12.43
C LEU A 229 18.16 -1.98 -11.73
N GLN A 230 17.88 -0.68 -11.56
CA GLN A 230 18.71 0.25 -10.77
C GLN A 230 18.12 0.56 -9.39
N THR A 231 16.84 0.27 -9.15
CA THR A 231 16.16 0.56 -7.89
C THR A 231 15.19 -0.55 -7.51
N LEU A 232 15.00 -0.73 -6.20
CA LEU A 232 13.97 -1.61 -5.66
C LEU A 232 12.61 -0.91 -5.49
N ARG A 233 12.52 0.41 -5.74
CA ARG A 233 11.24 1.15 -5.69
C ARG A 233 10.41 0.81 -6.93
N ASN A 234 9.22 0.24 -6.72
CA ASN A 234 8.37 -0.28 -7.80
C ASN A 234 9.11 -1.31 -8.68
N PHE A 235 9.88 -2.20 -8.05
CA PHE A 235 10.67 -3.21 -8.74
C PHE A 235 9.77 -4.11 -9.60
N PRO A 236 9.93 -4.16 -10.93
CA PRO A 236 9.11 -5.03 -11.77
C PRO A 236 9.48 -6.49 -11.52
N LEU A 237 8.47 -7.34 -11.37
CA LEU A 237 8.62 -8.78 -11.28
C LEU A 237 7.80 -9.42 -12.39
N TYR A 238 8.47 -9.80 -13.48
CA TYR A 238 7.85 -10.31 -14.69
C TYR A 238 7.42 -11.78 -14.55
N LEU A 239 6.57 -12.24 -15.48
CA LEU A 239 5.99 -13.58 -15.43
C LEU A 239 7.05 -14.69 -15.33
N ASP A 240 8.11 -14.60 -16.14
CA ASP A 240 9.23 -15.54 -16.12
C ASP A 240 10.01 -15.53 -14.81
N GLN A 241 10.12 -14.37 -14.15
CA GLN A 241 10.75 -14.25 -12.83
C GLN A 241 9.85 -14.81 -11.72
N LEU A 242 8.53 -14.64 -11.82
CA LEU A 242 7.58 -15.28 -10.92
C LEU A 242 7.64 -16.81 -11.04
N GLU A 243 7.72 -17.33 -12.26
CA GLU A 243 7.92 -18.76 -12.54
C GLU A 243 9.28 -19.25 -12.00
N GLU A 244 10.35 -18.49 -12.22
CA GLU A 244 11.69 -18.80 -11.70
C GLU A 244 11.70 -18.92 -10.17
N LEU A 245 10.99 -18.03 -9.48
CA LEU A 245 10.85 -18.03 -8.03
C LEU A 245 9.82 -19.03 -7.51
N GLU A 246 9.22 -19.84 -8.40
CA GLU A 246 8.14 -20.79 -8.07
C GLU A 246 7.02 -20.15 -7.26
N MET A 247 6.68 -18.92 -7.63
CA MET A 247 5.46 -18.27 -7.18
C MET A 247 4.27 -18.83 -7.98
N GLU A 248 3.06 -18.51 -7.55
CA GLU A 248 1.82 -18.96 -8.22
C GLU A 248 1.17 -17.79 -8.97
N PRO A 249 1.58 -17.47 -10.22
CA PRO A 249 1.02 -16.37 -11.00
C PRO A 249 -0.51 -16.38 -11.09
N LEU A 250 -1.12 -17.56 -11.17
CA LEU A 250 -2.57 -17.71 -11.24
C LEU A 250 -3.26 -17.26 -9.95
N THR A 251 -2.69 -17.59 -8.79
CA THR A 251 -3.22 -17.11 -7.50
C THR A 251 -3.08 -15.59 -7.38
N ILE A 252 -1.96 -15.03 -7.83
CA ILE A 252 -1.76 -13.57 -7.87
C ILE A 252 -2.79 -12.92 -8.81
N ALA A 253 -3.03 -13.49 -9.99
CA ALA A 253 -4.04 -12.99 -10.94
C ALA A 253 -5.45 -13.02 -10.34
N GLN A 254 -5.79 -14.10 -9.63
CA GLN A 254 -7.07 -14.24 -8.94
C GLN A 254 -7.24 -13.16 -7.86
N ASP A 255 -6.22 -12.92 -7.02
CA ASP A 255 -6.27 -11.88 -5.99
C ASP A 255 -6.39 -10.47 -6.59
N MET A 256 -5.70 -10.18 -7.70
CA MET A 256 -5.86 -8.93 -8.44
C MET A 256 -7.28 -8.78 -8.99
N ALA A 257 -7.80 -9.82 -9.64
CA ALA A 257 -9.14 -9.82 -10.22
C ALA A 257 -10.21 -9.63 -9.14
N MET A 258 -10.06 -10.27 -7.98
CA MET A 258 -10.96 -10.07 -6.83
C MET A 258 -10.89 -8.63 -6.32
N GLY A 259 -9.70 -8.03 -6.22
CA GLY A 259 -9.56 -6.64 -5.82
C GLY A 259 -10.25 -5.68 -6.81
N LEU A 260 -10.09 -5.90 -8.12
CA LEU A 260 -10.75 -5.11 -9.16
C LEU A 260 -12.27 -5.27 -9.10
N ALA A 261 -12.76 -6.50 -9.00
CA ALA A 261 -14.18 -6.81 -8.88
C ALA A 261 -14.81 -6.18 -7.62
N ALA A 262 -14.15 -6.32 -6.47
CA ALA A 262 -14.61 -5.72 -5.22
C ALA A 262 -14.69 -4.19 -5.34
N GLY A 263 -13.68 -3.55 -5.93
CA GLY A 263 -13.69 -2.10 -6.08
C GLY A 263 -14.70 -1.59 -7.11
N HIS A 264 -14.79 -2.26 -8.25
CA HIS A 264 -15.69 -1.84 -9.31
C HIS A 264 -17.16 -2.13 -8.99
N TRP A 265 -17.48 -3.36 -8.59
CA TRP A 265 -18.87 -3.76 -8.36
C TRP A 265 -19.37 -3.45 -6.95
N ALA A 266 -18.60 -3.76 -5.91
CA ALA A 266 -19.09 -3.56 -4.55
C ALA A 266 -18.91 -2.11 -4.06
N ALA A 267 -17.77 -1.48 -4.38
CA ALA A 267 -17.49 -0.12 -3.95
C ALA A 267 -17.89 0.97 -4.96
N THR A 268 -18.31 0.59 -6.17
CA THR A 268 -18.68 1.50 -7.27
C THR A 268 -17.61 2.56 -7.55
N VAL A 269 -16.35 2.13 -7.48
CA VAL A 269 -15.17 2.95 -7.76
C VAL A 269 -14.64 2.64 -9.16
N ASN A 270 -14.18 3.67 -9.85
CA ASN A 270 -13.42 3.46 -11.08
C ASN A 270 -12.03 2.90 -10.72
N MET A 271 -11.77 1.65 -11.09
CA MET A 271 -10.51 0.96 -10.81
C MET A 271 -9.42 1.23 -11.87
N LEU A 272 -9.68 2.15 -12.81
CA LEU A 272 -8.70 2.55 -13.81
C LEU A 272 -7.46 3.15 -13.15
N GLY A 273 -6.28 2.63 -13.52
CA GLY A 273 -5.01 3.09 -12.97
C GLY A 273 -4.68 2.55 -11.58
N VAL A 274 -5.43 1.58 -11.07
CA VAL A 274 -5.05 0.82 -9.87
C VAL A 274 -3.84 -0.05 -10.19
N GLU A 275 -2.86 -0.03 -9.29
CA GLU A 275 -1.62 -0.80 -9.40
C GLU A 275 -1.52 -1.77 -8.23
N TYR A 276 -1.16 -3.02 -8.51
CA TYR A 276 -0.96 -4.06 -7.50
C TYR A 276 0.53 -4.24 -7.22
N VAL A 277 0.86 -4.44 -5.95
CA VAL A 277 2.23 -4.63 -5.49
C VAL A 277 2.31 -5.70 -4.42
N LEU A 278 3.43 -6.40 -4.38
CA LEU A 278 3.86 -7.24 -3.28
C LEU A 278 4.64 -6.39 -2.29
N GLY A 279 4.20 -6.45 -1.04
CA GLY A 279 4.82 -5.77 0.09
C GLY A 279 4.66 -6.58 1.37
N SER A 280 4.97 -5.95 2.48
CA SER A 280 4.76 -6.49 3.82
C SER A 280 3.52 -5.86 4.46
N ARG A 281 3.05 -6.48 5.54
CA ARG A 281 1.98 -5.93 6.38
C ARG A 281 2.55 -5.26 7.64
N SER A 282 1.89 -4.20 8.12
CA SER A 282 2.17 -3.64 9.45
C SER A 282 1.62 -4.57 10.53
N LEU A 283 2.43 -4.92 11.53
CA LEU A 283 1.94 -5.63 12.72
C LEU A 283 1.28 -4.69 13.75
N THR A 284 1.45 -3.38 13.59
CA THR A 284 0.75 -2.38 14.37
C THR A 284 -0.44 -1.85 13.57
N PRO A 285 -1.65 -1.80 14.15
CA PRO A 285 -2.76 -1.07 13.55
C PRO A 285 -2.34 0.35 13.17
N PRO A 286 -2.92 0.95 12.13
CA PRO A 286 -2.70 2.36 11.83
C PRO A 286 -3.22 3.23 12.98
N GLU A 287 -2.35 3.57 13.94
CA GLU A 287 -2.66 4.59 14.93
C GLU A 287 -2.47 5.97 14.30
N VAL A 288 -3.53 6.48 13.67
CA VAL A 288 -3.57 7.82 13.07
C VAL A 288 -3.58 8.93 14.15
N ARG A 289 -3.78 8.55 15.42
CA ARG A 289 -3.95 9.48 16.55
C ARG A 289 -2.75 10.42 16.77
N LEU A 290 -1.52 9.98 16.50
CA LEU A 290 -0.32 10.78 16.81
C LEU A 290 -0.16 12.07 15.98
N LEU A 291 -0.89 12.23 14.86
CA LEU A 291 -0.81 13.43 14.00
C LEU A 291 -2.13 14.19 13.83
N VAL A 292 -3.27 13.59 14.21
CA VAL A 292 -4.61 14.17 14.01
C VAL A 292 -5.12 14.94 15.22
N LEU A 293 -4.49 14.81 16.40
CA LEU A 293 -5.01 15.37 17.65
C LEU A 293 -5.13 16.91 17.71
N ASP A 294 -4.53 17.65 16.78
CA ASP A 294 -4.66 19.13 16.74
C ASP A 294 -5.45 19.64 15.52
N ALA A 295 -6.02 18.77 14.68
CA ALA A 295 -6.79 19.16 13.49
C ALA A 295 -8.30 19.14 13.76
N ASP A 296 -8.76 20.13 14.53
CA ASP A 296 -10.13 20.65 14.59
C ASP A 296 -11.27 19.65 14.88
N GLU A 297 -11.54 19.40 16.18
CA GLU A 297 -12.89 19.00 16.64
C GLU A 297 -13.97 20.03 16.24
N GLU A 298 -13.58 21.27 15.98
CA GLU A 298 -14.47 22.41 15.73
C GLU A 298 -14.93 22.48 14.25
N ALA A 299 -14.10 22.01 13.31
CA ALA A 299 -14.45 21.95 11.89
C ALA A 299 -15.49 20.86 11.59
N ILE A 300 -15.51 19.79 12.40
CA ILE A 300 -16.50 18.71 12.27
C ILE A 300 -17.87 19.14 12.82
N ARG A 301 -17.92 20.00 13.86
CA ARG A 301 -19.19 20.50 14.43
C ARG A 301 -19.86 21.60 13.61
N SER A 302 -19.08 22.38 12.86
CA SER A 302 -19.58 23.53 12.09
C SER A 302 -20.15 23.18 10.70
N GLY A 303 -19.92 21.95 10.20
CA GLY A 303 -20.43 21.48 8.91
C GLY A 303 -21.85 20.92 8.91
N SER A 304 -22.54 20.83 10.06
CA SER A 304 -23.88 20.24 10.15
C SER A 304 -25.03 21.24 10.24
N SER A 305 -24.79 22.53 9.95
CA SER A 305 -25.83 23.57 10.08
C SER A 305 -25.69 24.67 9.03
N SER A 306 -26.15 24.42 7.81
CA SER A 306 -26.70 25.47 6.94
C SER A 306 -27.47 24.85 5.76
N HIS A 307 -28.73 24.46 6.02
CA HIS A 307 -29.74 24.45 4.97
C HIS A 307 -30.08 25.92 4.63
N PRO A 308 -30.02 26.35 3.35
CA PRO A 308 -30.59 27.64 2.97
C PRO A 308 -32.11 27.53 3.06
N ARG A 309 -32.73 28.38 3.89
CA ARG A 309 -34.19 28.59 3.84
C ARG A 309 -34.50 29.32 2.54
N GLU A 310 -35.29 28.69 1.68
CA GLU A 310 -35.96 29.35 0.56
C GLU A 310 -36.90 30.43 1.12
N GLY A 311 -36.66 31.67 0.75
CA GLY A 311 -37.56 32.78 1.03
C GLY A 311 -38.65 32.83 -0.03
N HIS A 312 -39.89 32.51 0.37
CA HIS A 312 -41.07 32.98 -0.34
C HIS A 312 -41.23 34.49 -0.08
N GLY A 313 -41.08 35.28 -1.14
CA GLY A 313 -41.53 36.66 -1.20
C GLY A 313 -42.78 36.73 -2.07
N SER A 314 -43.83 37.28 -1.48
CA SER A 314 -45.16 37.55 -2.04
C SER A 314 -45.15 38.57 -3.17
#